data_AF-A0A849ZX66-F1
#
_entry.id   AF-A0A849ZX66-F1
#
_cell.length_a   1.000
_cell.length_b   1.000
_cell.length_c   1.000
_cell.angle_alpha   90.00
_cell.angle_beta   90.00
_cell.angle_gamma   90.00
#
_symmetry.space_group_name_H-M   'P 1'
#
loop_
_entity.id
_entity.type
_entity.pdbx_description
1 polymer ?
#
loop_
_entity_poly.entity_id
_entity_poly.type
_entity_poly.pdbx_seq_one_letter_code
_entity_poly.pdbx_strand_id
1 'polypeptide(L)'
;MHTFKKPLPYLLLGLLLILAACAQGQPEAQPPDIRYGETVCIACNMIISDERFAAGYAHEISPGRYESIPFDDIGDMLEHAANHPEHTITHWYVHDFYSKAWLDATQAHYMFSHTLTTPMGHGAAALADRTAAERLAAEMSGEVLDWAGLRARFDAGELMVHAHAGAAAVHAGAAMPSPAHGHAAGDDDHDDAADATIRILTPADSATVEPTFTIQVATTGFDLSDPGNHWHVDVDGFNIAQVAGADQTTLRGLAAGAHTLRVSMSDAQHRELSHTHEITIRVQAAMSHDHSGAMSGALPVQMQETILGQAEVNGYRLELVSHAPLHTGYNVIMLHLSDAAGAPVNDAEITYQPSMKMVDGMDHAAGVEQPQMEMAGMYHGAVIFPMPSGPDLGSWSLAVAFADPAGVARGETIFDLEVSPAKLSGSFLTADQRRIFLAVVEPIAPPVGAQPFEVFAMERMAAMEWPALEDLKLTIKPWMPTMDHGSPNNIHPIFTGGGHYLGQINFTMPGYWTVTVVASQDDNVLGEVVFEYNIP
;
A
#
# COMPACT_ATOMS: atom_id res chain seq x y z
N MET A 1 -69.13 -16.20 -36.84
CA MET A 1 -67.80 -16.22 -37.48
C MET A 1 -67.12 -14.89 -37.21
N HIS A 2 -66.27 -14.81 -36.18
CA HIS A 2 -65.40 -13.65 -35.94
C HIS A 2 -63.96 -14.15 -35.97
N THR A 3 -63.28 -13.83 -37.08
CA THR A 3 -61.89 -14.17 -37.31
C THR A 3 -61.02 -13.16 -36.58
N PHE A 4 -60.40 -13.60 -35.48
CA PHE A 4 -59.34 -12.83 -34.82
C PHE A 4 -58.11 -12.77 -35.75
N LYS A 5 -57.87 -11.60 -36.34
CA LYS A 5 -56.62 -11.28 -37.03
C LYS A 5 -55.51 -11.16 -35.99
N LYS A 6 -54.51 -12.04 -36.04
CA LYS A 6 -53.37 -12.10 -35.11
C LYS A 6 -52.54 -10.80 -35.20
N PRO A 7 -52.10 -10.20 -34.08
CA PRO A 7 -51.27 -8.99 -34.06
C PRO A 7 -49.80 -9.34 -34.30
N LEU A 8 -49.50 -9.98 -35.42
CA LEU A 8 -48.13 -10.36 -35.80
C LEU A 8 -47.21 -9.17 -36.19
N PRO A 9 -47.68 -8.03 -36.74
CA PRO A 9 -46.75 -6.96 -37.13
C PRO A 9 -46.25 -6.09 -35.96
N TYR A 10 -46.97 -6.05 -34.83
CA TYR A 10 -46.55 -5.26 -33.65
C TYR A 10 -45.50 -5.99 -32.79
N LEU A 11 -45.51 -7.33 -32.80
CA LEU A 11 -44.50 -8.14 -32.11
C LEU A 11 -43.13 -8.08 -32.82
N LEU A 12 -43.12 -7.97 -34.15
CA LEU A 12 -41.88 -7.85 -34.94
C LEU A 12 -41.25 -6.45 -34.79
N LEU A 13 -42.05 -5.39 -34.69
CA LEU A 13 -41.57 -4.02 -34.51
C LEU A 13 -40.98 -3.79 -33.11
N GLY A 14 -41.56 -4.42 -32.07
CA GLY A 14 -41.01 -4.42 -30.71
C GLY A 14 -39.67 -5.17 -30.60
N LEU A 15 -39.52 -6.28 -31.31
CA LEU A 15 -38.27 -7.06 -31.34
C LEU A 15 -37.12 -6.32 -32.07
N LEU A 16 -37.45 -5.54 -33.10
CA LEU A 16 -36.47 -4.70 -33.82
C LEU A 16 -35.99 -3.49 -33.01
N LEU A 17 -36.81 -2.94 -32.12
CA LEU A 17 -36.40 -1.85 -31.21
C LEU A 17 -35.48 -2.32 -30.07
N ILE A 18 -35.60 -3.58 -29.64
CA ILE A 18 -34.73 -4.18 -28.60
C ILE A 18 -33.33 -4.47 -29.16
N LEU A 19 -33.21 -4.78 -30.45
CA LEU A 19 -31.91 -5.04 -31.11
C LEU A 19 -31.08 -3.76 -31.36
N ALA A 20 -31.70 -2.58 -31.39
CA ALA A 20 -30.99 -1.30 -31.56
C ALA A 20 -30.36 -0.76 -30.27
N ALA A 21 -30.79 -1.26 -29.09
CA ALA A 21 -30.28 -0.85 -27.79
C ALA A 21 -28.96 -1.55 -27.39
N CYS A 22 -28.44 -2.46 -28.21
CA CYS A 22 -27.23 -3.24 -27.91
C CYS A 22 -25.93 -2.68 -28.51
N ALA A 23 -25.99 -1.53 -29.17
CA ALA A 23 -24.80 -0.94 -29.76
C ALA A 23 -24.09 -0.06 -28.72
N GLN A 24 -23.12 -0.62 -27.99
CA GLN A 24 -22.29 0.09 -27.01
C GLN A 24 -21.43 1.18 -27.70
N GLY A 25 -21.07 2.25 -26.97
CA GLY A 25 -20.18 3.35 -27.42
C GLY A 25 -20.89 4.57 -28.05
N GLN A 26 -20.19 5.68 -28.25
CA GLN A 26 -20.69 6.88 -28.94
C GLN A 26 -20.31 6.85 -30.44
N PRO A 27 -21.13 7.41 -31.34
CA PRO A 27 -20.84 7.43 -32.79
C PRO A 27 -19.72 8.41 -33.19
N GLU A 28 -19.29 9.27 -32.26
CA GLU A 28 -18.22 10.23 -32.41
C GLU A 28 -17.41 10.27 -31.11
N ALA A 29 -16.10 10.42 -31.20
CA ALA A 29 -15.24 10.62 -30.04
C ALA A 29 -15.45 12.03 -29.47
N GLN A 30 -15.74 12.11 -28.18
CA GLN A 30 -16.00 13.36 -27.47
C GLN A 30 -15.26 13.33 -26.12
N PRO A 31 -14.97 14.48 -25.49
CA PRO A 31 -14.47 14.49 -24.11
C PRO A 31 -15.40 13.70 -23.19
N PRO A 32 -14.87 13.06 -22.12
CA PRO A 32 -15.72 12.33 -21.19
C PRO A 32 -16.70 13.25 -20.47
N ASP A 33 -17.89 12.72 -20.15
CA ASP A 33 -18.87 13.42 -19.30
C ASP A 33 -18.46 13.28 -17.84
N ILE A 34 -17.94 14.37 -17.24
CA ILE A 34 -17.46 14.39 -15.87
C ILE A 34 -18.43 15.20 -14.99
N ARG A 35 -19.01 14.54 -14.00
CA ARG A 35 -19.68 15.18 -12.86
C ARG A 35 -18.67 15.39 -11.74
N TYR A 36 -18.13 16.60 -11.66
CA TYR A 36 -17.15 16.96 -10.64
C TYR A 36 -17.70 16.75 -9.22
N GLY A 37 -16.92 16.09 -8.36
CA GLY A 37 -17.33 15.71 -7.01
C GLY A 37 -18.15 14.40 -6.93
N GLU A 38 -18.41 13.74 -8.05
CA GLU A 38 -19.15 12.46 -8.11
C GLU A 38 -18.45 11.40 -8.99
N THR A 39 -17.88 11.81 -10.12
CA THR A 39 -17.27 10.90 -11.11
C THR A 39 -15.94 10.43 -10.59
N VAL A 40 -15.73 9.12 -10.57
CA VAL A 40 -14.48 8.52 -10.07
C VAL A 40 -13.51 8.35 -11.24
N CYS A 41 -12.27 8.77 -11.03
CA CYS A 41 -11.17 8.48 -11.93
C CYS A 41 -10.84 7.00 -11.84
N ILE A 42 -10.86 6.28 -12.97
CA ILE A 42 -10.60 4.84 -13.00
C ILE A 42 -9.14 4.46 -12.70
N ALA A 43 -8.21 5.41 -12.83
CA ALA A 43 -6.78 5.18 -12.58
C ALA A 43 -6.44 5.24 -11.09
N CYS A 44 -6.76 6.35 -10.43
CA CYS A 44 -6.43 6.59 -9.03
C CYS A 44 -7.55 6.24 -8.05
N ASN A 45 -8.75 5.96 -8.56
CA ASN A 45 -9.95 5.68 -7.79
C ASN A 45 -10.39 6.81 -6.83
N MET A 46 -9.92 8.04 -7.10
CA MET A 46 -10.36 9.26 -6.43
C MET A 46 -11.53 9.91 -7.17
N ILE A 47 -12.35 10.65 -6.43
CA ILE A 47 -13.42 11.47 -7.01
C ILE A 47 -12.79 12.64 -7.76
N ILE A 48 -13.10 12.75 -9.06
CA ILE A 48 -12.64 13.85 -9.91
C ILE A 48 -13.24 15.16 -9.40
N SER A 49 -12.40 15.97 -8.75
CA SER A 49 -12.89 17.12 -7.97
C SER A 49 -12.40 18.45 -8.53
N ASP A 50 -11.26 18.45 -9.21
CA ASP A 50 -10.67 19.67 -9.78
C ASP A 50 -10.66 19.65 -11.30
N GLU A 51 -11.68 20.29 -11.86
CA GLU A 51 -11.87 20.49 -13.30
C GLU A 51 -10.65 21.07 -14.03
N ARG A 52 -9.73 21.77 -13.35
CA ARG A 52 -8.53 22.35 -14.00
C ARG A 52 -7.53 21.30 -14.46
N PHE A 53 -7.53 20.13 -13.83
CA PHE A 53 -6.55 19.06 -14.05
C PHE A 53 -7.16 17.80 -14.63
N ALA A 54 -8.50 17.72 -14.61
CA ALA A 54 -9.23 16.62 -15.18
C ALA A 54 -8.89 16.43 -16.67
N ALA A 55 -8.78 15.16 -17.04
CA ALA A 55 -8.33 14.71 -18.34
C ALA A 55 -9.20 13.55 -18.84
N GLY A 56 -9.02 13.16 -20.09
CA GLY A 56 -9.77 12.08 -20.70
C GLY A 56 -9.18 11.62 -22.01
N TYR A 57 -9.38 10.35 -22.36
CA TYR A 57 -9.12 9.90 -23.72
C TYR A 57 -10.32 9.12 -24.25
N ALA A 58 -10.50 9.13 -25.57
CA ALA A 58 -11.48 8.30 -26.25
C ALA A 58 -10.79 7.14 -27.00
N HIS A 59 -11.23 5.92 -26.75
CA HIS A 59 -10.76 4.73 -27.46
C HIS A 59 -11.88 4.08 -28.29
N GLU A 60 -11.51 3.47 -29.41
CA GLU A 60 -12.44 2.76 -30.27
C GLU A 60 -12.75 1.37 -29.69
N ILE A 61 -14.02 1.13 -29.36
CA ILE A 61 -14.49 -0.16 -28.81
C ILE A 61 -15.07 -1.08 -29.89
N SER A 62 -15.50 -0.51 -31.01
CA SER A 62 -15.86 -1.21 -32.25
C SER A 62 -15.81 -0.24 -33.41
N PRO A 63 -15.72 -0.68 -34.68
CA PRO A 63 -15.54 0.22 -35.82
C PRO A 63 -16.54 1.39 -35.85
N GLY A 64 -16.04 2.60 -35.68
CA GLY A 64 -16.81 3.85 -35.62
C GLY A 64 -17.58 4.08 -34.32
N ARG A 65 -17.23 3.39 -33.23
CA ARG A 65 -17.82 3.54 -31.90
C ARG A 65 -16.76 3.73 -30.83
N TYR A 66 -16.95 4.74 -30.01
CA TYR A 66 -15.94 5.21 -29.06
C TYR A 66 -16.46 5.19 -27.64
N GLU A 67 -15.56 4.98 -26.69
CA GLU A 67 -15.80 5.19 -25.27
C GLU A 67 -14.75 6.16 -24.75
N SER A 68 -15.19 7.12 -23.93
CA SER A 68 -14.33 8.14 -23.36
C SER A 68 -14.21 7.92 -21.86
N ILE A 69 -12.98 7.83 -21.37
CA ILE A 69 -12.67 7.52 -19.99
C ILE A 69 -12.19 8.79 -19.28
N PRO A 70 -12.75 9.15 -18.11
CA PRO A 70 -12.37 10.34 -17.36
C PRO A 70 -11.23 10.06 -16.35
N PHE A 71 -10.41 11.08 -16.12
CA PHE A 71 -9.29 11.04 -15.18
C PHE A 71 -9.23 12.33 -14.34
N ASP A 72 -8.78 12.21 -13.09
CA ASP A 72 -8.66 13.35 -12.16
C ASP A 72 -7.43 14.22 -12.46
N ASP A 73 -6.42 13.59 -13.06
CA ASP A 73 -5.15 14.21 -13.40
C ASP A 73 -4.72 13.84 -14.83
N ILE A 74 -3.91 14.70 -15.45
CA ILE A 74 -3.28 14.44 -16.74
C ILE A 74 -2.34 13.24 -16.63
N GLY A 75 -1.66 13.07 -15.49
CA GLY A 75 -0.81 11.90 -15.28
C GLY A 75 -1.58 10.59 -15.16
N ASP A 76 -2.70 10.57 -14.44
CA ASP A 76 -3.61 9.42 -14.35
C ASP A 76 -4.06 8.94 -15.74
N MET A 77 -4.39 9.88 -16.64
CA MET A 77 -4.80 9.58 -18.01
C MET A 77 -3.68 8.89 -18.80
N LEU A 78 -2.44 9.38 -18.65
CA LEU A 78 -1.28 8.82 -19.34
C LEU A 78 -0.91 7.44 -18.77
N GLU A 79 -0.98 7.28 -17.44
CA GLU A 79 -0.74 6.00 -16.76
C GLU A 79 -1.76 4.94 -17.15
N HIS A 80 -3.05 5.30 -17.12
CA HIS A 80 -4.08 4.37 -17.52
C HIS A 80 -3.95 3.97 -18.98
N ALA A 81 -3.63 4.90 -19.88
CA ALA A 81 -3.40 4.58 -21.28
C ALA A 81 -2.18 3.65 -21.49
N ALA A 82 -1.10 3.84 -20.72
CA ALA A 82 0.07 2.97 -20.78
C ALA A 82 -0.23 1.55 -20.27
N ASN A 83 -1.08 1.43 -19.24
CA ASN A 83 -1.48 0.17 -18.64
C ASN A 83 -2.57 -0.59 -19.43
N HIS A 84 -3.20 0.05 -20.41
CA HIS A 84 -4.25 -0.55 -21.25
C HIS A 84 -3.90 -0.47 -22.75
N PRO A 85 -2.83 -1.16 -23.22
CA PRO A 85 -2.38 -1.12 -24.60
C PRO A 85 -3.40 -1.68 -25.61
N GLU A 86 -4.40 -2.43 -25.14
CA GLU A 86 -5.54 -2.90 -25.94
C GLU A 86 -6.51 -1.77 -26.34
N HIS A 87 -6.49 -0.64 -25.65
CA HIS A 87 -7.29 0.52 -26.02
C HIS A 87 -6.71 1.19 -27.27
N THR A 88 -7.48 1.14 -28.38
CA THR A 88 -7.15 1.93 -29.57
C THR A 88 -7.54 3.39 -29.34
N ILE A 89 -6.67 4.15 -28.68
CA ILE A 89 -6.92 5.55 -28.34
C ILE A 89 -6.87 6.41 -29.60
N THR A 90 -7.92 7.20 -29.80
CA THR A 90 -8.10 8.04 -31.00
C THR A 90 -8.05 9.53 -30.69
N HIS A 91 -8.40 9.95 -29.48
CA HIS A 91 -8.46 11.36 -29.06
C HIS A 91 -8.04 11.50 -27.60
N TRP A 92 -7.42 12.65 -27.28
CA TRP A 92 -6.94 13.00 -25.96
C TRP A 92 -7.48 14.38 -25.57
N TYR A 93 -7.92 14.51 -24.33
CA TYR A 93 -8.63 15.68 -23.84
C TYR A 93 -8.05 16.12 -22.49
N VAL A 94 -7.84 17.41 -22.33
CA VAL A 94 -7.40 18.05 -21.07
C VAL A 94 -8.12 19.37 -20.90
N HIS A 95 -8.29 19.84 -19.68
CA HIS A 95 -8.84 21.17 -19.42
C HIS A 95 -7.78 22.28 -19.48
N ASP A 96 -8.11 23.42 -20.08
CA ASP A 96 -7.33 24.65 -19.92
C ASP A 96 -7.34 25.10 -18.46
N PHE A 97 -6.17 25.35 -17.88
CA PHE A 97 -5.98 25.64 -16.46
C PHE A 97 -6.78 26.83 -15.94
N TYR A 98 -7.00 27.85 -16.77
CA TYR A 98 -7.71 29.08 -16.36
C TYR A 98 -9.17 29.09 -16.77
N SER A 99 -9.45 28.83 -18.05
CA SER A 99 -10.80 28.92 -18.61
C SER A 99 -11.61 27.65 -18.40
N LYS A 100 -10.94 26.53 -18.09
CA LYS A 100 -11.53 25.20 -17.94
C LYS A 100 -12.26 24.70 -19.18
N ALA A 101 -11.93 25.24 -20.36
CA ALA A 101 -12.44 24.68 -21.61
C ALA A 101 -11.70 23.37 -21.94
N TRP A 102 -12.40 22.39 -22.51
CA TRP A 102 -11.75 21.20 -23.07
C TRP A 102 -10.84 21.58 -24.25
N LEU A 103 -9.63 21.05 -24.22
CA LEU A 103 -8.61 21.17 -25.27
C LEU A 103 -8.31 19.80 -25.87
N ASP A 104 -7.87 19.78 -27.13
CA ASP A 104 -7.14 18.64 -27.68
C ASP A 104 -5.77 18.61 -27.00
N ALA A 105 -5.51 17.55 -26.23
CA ALA A 105 -4.29 17.41 -25.46
C ALA A 105 -3.04 17.42 -26.35
N THR A 106 -3.16 16.97 -27.60
CA THR A 106 -2.04 16.93 -28.54
C THR A 106 -1.60 18.30 -29.04
N GLN A 107 -2.46 19.33 -28.87
CA GLN A 107 -2.23 20.71 -29.32
C GLN A 107 -2.02 21.69 -28.15
N ALA A 108 -2.22 21.26 -26.91
CA ALA A 108 -2.06 22.10 -25.73
C ALA A 108 -0.59 22.37 -25.37
N HIS A 109 -0.37 23.41 -24.56
CA HIS A 109 0.91 23.72 -23.94
C HIS A 109 0.85 23.37 -22.46
N TYR A 110 1.82 22.64 -21.94
CA TYR A 110 1.79 22.17 -20.56
C TYR A 110 2.80 22.94 -19.73
N MET A 111 2.36 23.51 -18.62
CA MET A 111 3.25 23.98 -17.58
C MET A 111 3.47 22.83 -16.61
N PHE A 112 4.71 22.38 -16.49
CA PHE A 112 5.12 21.40 -15.50
C PHE A 112 5.91 22.08 -14.39
N SER A 113 5.58 21.79 -13.13
CA SER A 113 6.38 22.22 -11.98
C SER A 113 6.24 21.27 -10.81
N HIS A 114 7.37 20.98 -10.16
CA HIS A 114 7.39 20.30 -8.87
C HIS A 114 6.84 21.13 -7.69
N THR A 115 6.30 22.32 -7.95
CA THR A 115 5.57 23.10 -6.94
C THR A 115 4.09 23.25 -7.29
N LEU A 116 3.67 22.75 -8.46
CA LEU A 116 2.26 22.73 -8.84
C LEU A 116 1.56 21.57 -8.16
N THR A 117 0.72 21.89 -7.19
CA THR A 117 -0.22 20.93 -6.62
C THR A 117 -1.30 20.62 -7.65
N THR A 118 -1.38 19.34 -8.01
CA THR A 118 -2.39 18.71 -8.88
C THR A 118 -3.04 17.58 -8.08
N PRO A 119 -4.27 17.13 -8.39
CA PRO A 119 -5.02 16.20 -7.55
C PRO A 119 -4.25 14.92 -7.23
N MET A 120 -3.49 14.41 -8.20
CA MET A 120 -2.67 13.21 -8.04
C MET A 120 -1.17 13.51 -8.06
N GLY A 121 -0.77 14.78 -7.95
CA GLY A 121 0.62 15.17 -7.78
C GLY A 121 1.50 15.01 -9.02
N HIS A 122 0.92 14.98 -10.23
CA HIS A 122 1.67 14.89 -11.50
C HIS A 122 2.17 16.23 -12.05
N GLY A 123 1.86 17.34 -11.36
CA GLY A 123 2.53 18.62 -11.57
C GLY A 123 2.30 19.31 -12.90
N ALA A 124 1.35 18.82 -13.72
CA ALA A 124 1.09 19.33 -15.05
C ALA A 124 -0.23 20.09 -15.10
N ALA A 125 -0.17 21.30 -15.67
CA ALA A 125 -1.35 22.07 -16.04
C ALA A 125 -1.35 22.29 -17.55
N ALA A 126 -2.47 22.05 -18.22
CA ALA A 126 -2.62 22.33 -19.65
C ALA A 126 -3.11 23.76 -19.90
N LEU A 127 -2.58 24.42 -20.92
CA LEU A 127 -2.93 25.77 -21.32
C LEU A 127 -3.10 25.85 -22.83
N ALA A 128 -4.15 26.56 -23.25
CA ALA A 128 -4.43 26.78 -24.67
C ALA A 128 -3.41 27.73 -25.33
N ASP A 129 -2.79 28.62 -24.56
CA ASP A 129 -1.85 29.63 -25.04
C ASP A 129 -0.46 29.46 -24.41
N ARG A 130 0.56 29.43 -25.27
CA ARG A 130 1.96 29.28 -24.86
C ARG A 130 2.44 30.42 -23.96
N THR A 131 2.02 31.66 -24.24
CA THR A 131 2.40 32.82 -23.42
C THR A 131 1.83 32.72 -22.01
N ALA A 132 0.62 32.16 -21.86
CA ALA A 132 0.04 31.85 -20.56
C ALA A 132 0.86 30.75 -19.85
N ALA A 133 1.29 29.70 -20.57
CA ALA A 133 2.10 28.65 -19.99
C ALA A 133 3.46 29.17 -19.50
N GLU A 134 4.12 30.03 -20.30
CA GLU A 134 5.41 30.64 -19.94
C GLU A 134 5.30 31.58 -18.72
N ARG A 135 4.17 32.29 -18.58
CA ARG A 135 3.91 33.10 -17.38
C ARG A 135 3.70 32.24 -16.14
N LEU A 136 2.85 31.21 -16.24
CA LEU A 136 2.61 30.30 -15.12
C LEU A 136 3.89 29.54 -14.73
N ALA A 137 4.71 29.15 -15.71
CA ALA A 137 6.02 28.55 -15.47
C ALA A 137 6.95 29.50 -14.71
N ALA A 138 7.00 30.78 -15.09
CA ALA A 138 7.80 31.78 -14.38
C ALA A 138 7.33 32.02 -12.93
N GLU A 139 6.02 31.95 -12.67
CA GLU A 139 5.45 32.09 -11.33
C GLU A 139 5.73 30.87 -10.44
N MET A 140 5.66 29.67 -11.02
CA MET A 140 5.76 28.40 -10.29
C MET A 140 7.13 27.73 -10.41
N SER A 141 8.16 28.45 -10.87
CA SER A 141 9.50 27.88 -11.14
C SER A 141 9.44 26.60 -11.99
N GLY A 142 8.48 26.57 -12.92
CA GLY A 142 8.20 25.44 -13.79
C GLY A 142 8.77 25.65 -15.18
N GLU A 143 8.37 24.76 -16.08
CA GLU A 143 8.79 24.76 -17.46
C GLU A 143 7.63 24.47 -18.40
N VAL A 144 7.79 24.89 -19.65
CA VAL A 144 6.75 24.75 -20.68
C VAL A 144 7.09 23.61 -21.62
N LEU A 145 6.15 22.69 -21.76
CA LEU A 145 6.18 21.53 -22.64
C LEU A 145 5.13 21.63 -23.74
N ASP A 146 5.37 20.92 -24.83
CA ASP A 146 4.31 20.48 -25.74
C ASP A 146 3.89 19.05 -25.39
N TRP A 147 2.92 18.49 -26.12
CA TRP A 147 2.44 17.13 -25.89
C TRP A 147 3.53 16.06 -25.95
N ALA A 148 4.50 16.21 -26.87
CA ALA A 148 5.60 15.27 -26.98
C ALA A 148 6.51 15.35 -25.75
N GLY A 149 6.81 16.56 -25.28
CA GLY A 149 7.58 16.79 -24.07
C GLY A 149 6.87 16.31 -22.81
N LEU A 150 5.55 16.52 -22.69
CA LEU A 150 4.76 16.00 -21.57
C LEU A 150 4.81 14.48 -21.49
N ARG A 151 4.55 13.78 -22.61
CA ARG A 151 4.63 12.31 -22.63
C ARG A 151 6.04 11.79 -22.40
N ALA A 152 7.06 12.46 -22.95
CA ALA A 152 8.45 12.09 -22.69
C ALA A 152 8.78 12.18 -21.19
N ARG A 153 8.24 13.18 -20.47
CA ARG A 153 8.35 13.24 -19.01
C ARG A 153 7.58 12.16 -18.31
N PHE A 154 6.34 11.90 -18.72
CA PHE A 154 5.54 10.81 -18.18
C PHE A 154 6.28 9.47 -18.30
N ASP A 155 6.77 9.15 -19.51
CA ASP A 155 7.48 7.91 -19.82
C ASP A 155 8.81 7.80 -19.04
N ALA A 156 9.41 8.94 -18.68
CA ALA A 156 10.61 9.02 -17.83
C ALA A 156 10.30 9.01 -16.32
N GLY A 157 9.04 8.98 -15.91
CA GLY A 157 8.61 9.10 -14.50
C GLY A 157 8.80 10.51 -13.91
N GLU A 158 9.07 11.50 -14.74
CA GLU A 158 9.41 12.87 -14.34
C GLU A 158 8.18 13.77 -14.12
N LEU A 159 6.95 13.27 -14.30
CA LEU A 159 5.75 14.00 -13.93
C LEU A 159 5.46 13.97 -12.42
N MET A 160 6.07 13.09 -11.63
CA MET A 160 5.76 12.99 -10.19
C MET A 160 6.36 14.14 -9.37
N VAL A 161 5.53 14.88 -8.63
CA VAL A 161 5.93 16.05 -7.83
C VAL A 161 6.32 15.72 -6.39
N HIS A 162 6.07 14.52 -5.89
CA HIS A 162 6.57 14.13 -4.57
C HIS A 162 7.27 12.77 -4.65
N ALA A 163 8.61 12.84 -4.64
CA ALA A 163 9.50 11.85 -4.06
C ALA A 163 10.28 12.51 -2.92
N HIS A 164 10.46 11.85 -1.78
CA HIS A 164 10.97 12.43 -0.55
C HIS A 164 12.49 12.47 -0.56
N ALA A 165 13.04 13.68 -0.48
CA ALA A 165 14.46 13.91 -0.65
C ALA A 165 15.13 14.41 0.65
N GLY A 166 16.19 13.70 1.06
CA GLY A 166 17.39 14.27 1.71
C GLY A 166 17.90 13.48 2.93
N ALA A 167 19.20 13.22 3.11
CA ALA A 167 20.39 13.45 2.30
C ALA A 167 21.57 12.66 2.91
N ALA A 168 22.37 11.98 2.10
CA ALA A 168 23.67 11.44 2.49
C ALA A 168 24.80 12.27 1.86
N ALA A 169 25.55 12.96 2.72
CA ALA A 169 26.95 13.34 2.55
C ALA A 169 27.49 13.48 3.99
N VAL A 170 28.64 12.94 4.44
CA VAL A 170 29.98 12.94 3.85
C VAL A 170 30.89 11.93 4.59
N HIS A 171 31.93 11.47 3.88
CA HIS A 171 33.28 11.03 4.33
C HIS A 171 33.60 9.56 4.61
N ALA A 172 34.31 8.99 3.62
CA ALA A 172 35.20 7.84 3.69
C ALA A 172 36.40 8.05 4.64
N GLY A 173 36.87 6.95 5.26
CA GLY A 173 38.16 6.94 5.94
C GLY A 173 38.51 5.66 6.72
N ALA A 174 39.28 4.78 6.06
CA ALA A 174 40.30 3.87 6.61
C ALA A 174 39.90 2.54 7.30
N ALA A 175 40.32 1.47 6.63
CA ALA A 175 40.43 0.09 7.11
C ALA A 175 41.49 -0.11 8.20
N MET A 176 41.39 -1.24 8.93
CA MET A 176 42.44 -2.15 9.47
C MET A 176 41.96 -2.86 10.78
N PRO A 177 42.50 -4.02 11.22
CA PRO A 177 41.76 -5.29 11.24
C PRO A 177 41.50 -5.88 12.64
N SER A 178 40.69 -6.96 12.65
CA SER A 178 40.40 -7.85 13.79
C SER A 178 41.64 -8.41 14.51
N PRO A 179 41.48 -8.82 15.78
CA PRO A 179 42.17 -9.97 16.33
C PRO A 179 41.18 -11.07 16.80
N ALA A 180 41.55 -12.30 16.44
CA ALA A 180 40.93 -13.54 16.88
C ALA A 180 41.36 -13.97 18.29
N HIS A 181 40.48 -14.67 19.00
CA HIS A 181 40.71 -15.75 19.99
C HIS A 181 39.31 -16.30 20.35
N GLY A 182 38.99 -17.59 20.49
CA GLY A 182 39.73 -18.84 20.67
C GLY A 182 38.83 -19.78 21.51
N HIS A 183 38.54 -20.96 21.00
CA HIS A 183 37.55 -21.98 21.42
C HIS A 183 37.54 -22.44 22.90
N ALA A 184 36.39 -22.97 23.34
CA ALA A 184 36.29 -24.32 23.95
C ALA A 184 34.85 -24.88 23.85
N ALA A 185 34.74 -26.19 23.61
CA ALA A 185 33.56 -26.93 23.14
C ALA A 185 32.85 -27.76 24.24
N GLY A 186 31.64 -28.22 23.92
CA GLY A 186 31.09 -29.49 24.42
C GLY A 186 29.59 -29.49 24.68
N ASP A 187 28.77 -29.90 23.70
CA ASP A 187 28.06 -31.19 23.74
C ASP A 187 27.18 -31.37 22.48
N ASP A 188 27.53 -32.39 21.70
CA ASP A 188 26.92 -32.77 20.42
C ASP A 188 25.59 -33.51 20.64
N ASP A 189 24.46 -32.83 20.37
CA ASP A 189 23.34 -33.46 19.66
C ASP A 189 23.53 -33.11 18.19
N HIS A 190 23.45 -34.10 17.30
CA HIS A 190 23.78 -33.95 15.88
C HIS A 190 23.02 -32.78 15.22
N ASP A 191 23.73 -31.66 15.08
CA ASP A 191 23.39 -30.50 14.27
C ASP A 191 23.45 -30.90 12.79
N ASP A 192 22.35 -31.39 12.23
CA ASP A 192 22.13 -31.37 10.79
C ASP A 192 22.12 -29.91 10.25
N ALA A 193 22.03 -28.92 11.15
CA ALA A 193 22.12 -27.49 10.89
C ALA A 193 23.55 -26.94 10.71
N ALA A 194 24.60 -27.64 11.15
CA ALA A 194 25.97 -27.11 11.08
C ALA A 194 26.55 -27.09 9.65
N ASP A 195 26.05 -28.00 8.79
CA ASP A 195 26.44 -28.11 7.38
C ASP A 195 25.36 -27.54 6.43
N ALA A 196 24.26 -27.00 6.97
CA ALA A 196 23.21 -26.37 6.20
C ALA A 196 23.75 -25.09 5.53
N THR A 197 23.76 -25.05 4.20
CA THR A 197 24.20 -23.89 3.44
C THR A 197 23.14 -23.46 2.43
N ILE A 198 23.02 -22.15 2.22
CA ILE A 198 22.24 -21.56 1.14
C ILE A 198 23.18 -20.82 0.20
N ARG A 199 22.89 -20.88 -1.10
CA ARG A 199 23.66 -20.15 -2.10
C ARG A 199 22.74 -19.60 -3.17
N ILE A 200 22.94 -18.34 -3.53
CA ILE A 200 22.28 -17.73 -4.68
C ILE A 200 22.89 -18.33 -5.95
N LEU A 201 22.05 -18.98 -6.76
CA LEU A 201 22.40 -19.53 -8.07
C LEU A 201 22.20 -18.49 -9.18
N THR A 202 21.06 -17.80 -9.11
CA THR A 202 20.73 -16.70 -10.00
C THR A 202 20.12 -15.55 -9.18
N PRO A 203 20.44 -14.29 -9.52
CA PRO A 203 21.51 -13.89 -10.44
C PRO A 203 22.91 -14.25 -9.90
N ALA A 204 23.91 -14.29 -10.78
CA ALA A 204 25.30 -14.52 -10.35
C ALA A 204 25.85 -13.30 -9.60
N ASP A 205 26.90 -13.48 -8.79
CA ASP A 205 27.55 -12.35 -8.14
C ASP A 205 28.11 -11.35 -9.17
N SER A 206 27.91 -10.07 -8.86
CA SER A 206 28.12 -8.90 -9.71
C SER A 206 27.36 -8.91 -11.04
N ALA A 207 26.33 -9.78 -11.18
CA ALA A 207 25.53 -9.81 -12.39
C ALA A 207 24.68 -8.55 -12.53
N THR A 208 24.49 -8.19 -13.79
CA THR A 208 23.62 -7.09 -14.17
C THR A 208 22.24 -7.64 -14.50
N VAL A 209 21.19 -7.16 -13.83
CA VAL A 209 19.83 -7.72 -13.90
C VAL A 209 18.80 -6.63 -14.20
N GLU A 210 17.64 -6.99 -14.76
CA GLU A 210 16.53 -6.04 -14.94
C GLU A 210 15.91 -5.65 -13.59
N PRO A 211 15.15 -4.55 -13.47
CA PRO A 211 14.47 -4.13 -12.23
C PRO A 211 13.49 -5.16 -11.66
N THR A 212 13.01 -6.06 -12.50
CA THR A 212 12.28 -7.26 -12.08
C THR A 212 13.05 -8.49 -12.51
N PHE A 213 13.45 -9.31 -11.56
CA PHE A 213 14.21 -10.53 -11.83
C PHE A 213 13.92 -11.58 -10.78
N THR A 214 14.16 -12.84 -11.15
CA THR A 214 14.01 -13.98 -10.26
C THR A 214 15.32 -14.25 -9.55
N ILE A 215 15.26 -14.37 -8.24
CA ILE A 215 16.33 -14.95 -7.42
C ILE A 215 16.04 -16.45 -7.28
N GLN A 216 17.03 -17.29 -7.57
CA GLN A 216 17.00 -18.73 -7.32
C GLN A 216 18.14 -19.11 -6.40
N VAL A 217 17.86 -19.98 -5.43
CA VAL A 217 18.82 -20.48 -4.45
C VAL A 217 19.00 -21.99 -4.56
N ALA A 218 20.15 -22.47 -4.11
CA ALA A 218 20.38 -23.87 -3.80
C ALA A 218 20.69 -24.00 -2.32
N THR A 219 20.12 -25.02 -1.71
CA THR A 219 20.42 -25.40 -0.33
C THR A 219 21.15 -26.75 -0.30
N THR A 220 22.06 -26.92 0.66
CA THR A 220 22.69 -28.22 0.99
C THR A 220 22.46 -28.46 2.47
N GLY A 221 22.05 -29.66 2.88
CA GLY A 221 21.75 -29.94 4.28
C GLY A 221 20.49 -29.24 4.81
N PHE A 222 19.67 -28.64 3.95
CA PHE A 222 18.43 -27.95 4.31
C PHE A 222 17.36 -28.19 3.25
N ASP A 223 16.34 -28.99 3.57
CA ASP A 223 15.25 -29.32 2.65
C ASP A 223 14.16 -28.23 2.72
N LEU A 224 13.98 -27.49 1.63
CA LEU A 224 12.97 -26.42 1.51
C LEU A 224 11.53 -26.95 1.48
N SER A 225 11.34 -28.26 1.26
CA SER A 225 10.02 -28.89 1.28
C SER A 225 9.57 -29.32 2.68
N ASP A 226 10.48 -29.31 3.66
CA ASP A 226 10.15 -29.61 5.05
C ASP A 226 9.28 -28.48 5.65
N PRO A 227 8.13 -28.79 6.26
CA PRO A 227 7.24 -27.79 6.82
C PRO A 227 7.93 -26.91 7.87
N GLY A 228 7.87 -25.58 7.68
CA GLY A 228 8.46 -24.57 8.57
C GLY A 228 9.86 -24.11 8.14
N ASN A 229 10.57 -24.89 7.32
CA ASN A 229 11.81 -24.41 6.71
C ASN A 229 11.50 -23.31 5.69
N HIS A 230 12.19 -22.19 5.81
CA HIS A 230 12.05 -21.07 4.91
C HIS A 230 13.37 -20.32 4.77
N TRP A 231 13.46 -19.48 3.74
CA TRP A 231 14.60 -18.61 3.54
C TRP A 231 14.15 -17.17 3.30
N HIS A 232 15.06 -16.26 3.56
CA HIS A 232 14.82 -14.83 3.54
C HIS A 232 15.65 -14.17 2.45
N VAL A 233 15.13 -13.07 1.91
CA VAL A 233 15.85 -12.19 0.98
C VAL A 233 15.94 -10.82 1.60
N ASP A 234 17.17 -10.41 1.90
CA ASP A 234 17.47 -9.05 2.28
C ASP A 234 18.04 -8.29 1.07
N VAL A 235 17.56 -7.08 0.83
CA VAL A 235 18.11 -6.14 -0.14
C VAL A 235 18.62 -4.93 0.60
N ASP A 236 19.92 -4.67 0.48
CA ASP A 236 20.63 -3.57 1.15
C ASP A 236 20.41 -3.53 2.67
N GLY A 237 20.28 -4.72 3.28
CA GLY A 237 20.08 -4.90 4.71
C GLY A 237 18.62 -4.87 5.18
N PHE A 238 17.67 -4.74 4.26
CA PHE A 238 16.23 -4.80 4.55
C PHE A 238 15.64 -6.13 4.10
N ASN A 239 14.95 -6.84 4.98
CA ASN A 239 14.22 -8.04 4.62
C ASN A 239 13.01 -7.67 3.74
N ILE A 240 12.98 -8.18 2.51
CA ILE A 240 11.91 -7.85 1.55
C ILE A 240 11.07 -9.06 1.13
N ALA A 241 11.52 -10.27 1.45
CA ALA A 241 10.77 -11.47 1.15
C ALA A 241 11.15 -12.62 2.08
N GLN A 242 10.12 -13.37 2.49
CA GLN A 242 10.24 -14.70 3.07
C GLN A 242 9.66 -15.73 2.09
N VAL A 243 10.38 -16.82 1.87
CA VAL A 243 10.04 -17.84 0.88
C VAL A 243 10.09 -19.21 1.55
N ALA A 244 8.96 -19.91 1.54
CA ALA A 244 8.81 -21.27 2.07
C ALA A 244 8.34 -22.21 0.95
N GLY A 245 8.83 -23.45 0.91
CA GLY A 245 8.39 -24.46 -0.07
C GLY A 245 8.83 -24.21 -1.52
N ALA A 246 9.63 -23.18 -1.79
CA ALA A 246 10.13 -22.83 -3.11
C ALA A 246 11.61 -22.45 -3.07
N ASP A 247 12.35 -22.78 -4.12
CA ASP A 247 13.78 -22.47 -4.31
C ASP A 247 14.02 -21.13 -5.02
N GLN A 248 12.96 -20.37 -5.30
CA GLN A 248 13.05 -19.11 -6.03
C GLN A 248 11.93 -18.13 -5.64
N THR A 249 12.18 -16.83 -5.81
CA THR A 249 11.17 -15.77 -5.74
C THR A 249 11.49 -14.65 -6.73
N THR A 250 10.50 -13.82 -7.06
CA THR A 250 10.68 -12.70 -8.00
C THR A 250 10.72 -11.39 -7.24
N LEU A 251 11.85 -10.70 -7.32
CA LEU A 251 11.99 -9.33 -6.82
C LEU A 251 11.53 -8.38 -7.91
N ARG A 252 10.73 -7.39 -7.52
CA ARG A 252 10.08 -6.45 -8.43
C ARG A 252 10.43 -5.03 -8.05
N GLY A 253 10.70 -4.21 -9.05
CA GLY A 253 10.87 -2.76 -8.86
C GLY A 253 12.09 -2.39 -8.03
N LEU A 254 13.14 -3.21 -8.03
CA LEU A 254 14.40 -2.81 -7.39
C LEU A 254 15.01 -1.63 -8.17
N ALA A 255 15.49 -0.64 -7.41
CA ALA A 255 16.04 0.58 -7.99
C ALA A 255 17.23 0.26 -8.90
N ALA A 256 17.50 1.12 -9.88
CA ALA A 256 18.70 1.01 -10.70
C ALA A 256 19.93 1.31 -9.84
N GLY A 257 20.90 0.40 -9.79
CA GLY A 257 22.04 0.60 -8.89
C GLY A 257 22.72 -0.68 -8.49
N ALA A 258 23.77 -0.53 -7.68
CA ALA A 258 24.35 -1.67 -7.00
C ALA A 258 23.46 -1.98 -5.79
N HIS A 259 23.03 -3.23 -5.69
CA HIS A 259 22.26 -3.74 -4.56
C HIS A 259 22.99 -4.93 -3.96
N THR A 260 22.96 -5.04 -2.65
CA THR A 260 23.46 -6.21 -1.92
C THR A 260 22.28 -7.14 -1.68
N LEU A 261 22.32 -8.33 -2.28
CA LEU A 261 21.35 -9.39 -1.99
C LEU A 261 21.98 -10.32 -0.96
N ARG A 262 21.36 -10.46 0.20
CA ARG A 262 21.72 -11.47 1.19
C ARG A 262 20.57 -12.44 1.32
N VAL A 263 20.88 -13.74 1.33
CA VAL A 263 19.92 -14.79 1.67
C VAL A 263 20.37 -15.52 2.93
N SER A 264 19.41 -15.77 3.81
CA SER A 264 19.56 -16.56 5.04
C SER A 264 18.49 -17.65 5.09
N MET A 265 18.69 -18.65 5.93
CA MET A 265 17.74 -19.75 6.14
C MET A 265 17.29 -19.76 7.59
N SER A 266 16.03 -20.12 7.81
CA SER A 266 15.46 -20.31 9.13
C SER A 266 14.69 -21.62 9.18
N ASP A 267 14.91 -22.40 10.23
CA ASP A 267 14.23 -23.67 10.44
C ASP A 267 12.78 -23.49 10.92
N ALA A 268 12.07 -24.60 11.09
CA ALA A 268 10.70 -24.63 11.61
C ALA A 268 10.53 -24.06 13.03
N GLN A 269 11.61 -23.77 13.75
CA GLN A 269 11.61 -23.11 15.06
C GLN A 269 12.01 -21.62 14.95
N HIS A 270 12.04 -21.07 13.73
CA HIS A 270 12.45 -19.69 13.43
C HIS A 270 13.88 -19.36 13.90
N ARG A 271 14.74 -20.37 14.03
CA ARG A 271 16.16 -20.14 14.32
C ARG A 271 16.88 -19.85 13.01
N GLU A 272 17.44 -18.64 12.88
CA GLU A 272 18.29 -18.30 11.75
C GLU A 272 19.54 -19.18 11.78
N LEU A 273 19.76 -19.91 10.69
CA LEU A 273 20.94 -20.74 10.52
C LEU A 273 22.13 -19.85 10.14
N SER A 274 23.29 -20.18 10.69
CA SER A 274 24.48 -19.32 10.65
C SER A 274 25.06 -19.06 9.26
N HIS A 275 24.75 -19.88 8.26
CA HIS A 275 25.22 -19.69 6.89
C HIS A 275 24.29 -18.78 6.09
N THR A 276 24.83 -17.65 5.66
CA THR A 276 24.22 -16.76 4.67
C THR A 276 25.06 -16.68 3.41
N HIS A 277 24.42 -16.35 2.30
CA HIS A 277 25.13 -16.04 1.07
C HIS A 277 24.75 -14.66 0.58
N GLU A 278 25.77 -13.83 0.39
CA GLU A 278 25.63 -12.47 -0.06
C GLU A 278 26.26 -12.34 -1.43
N ILE A 279 25.58 -11.64 -2.33
CA ILE A 279 26.12 -11.23 -3.61
C ILE A 279 25.81 -9.76 -3.82
N THR A 280 26.64 -9.09 -4.60
CA THR A 280 26.28 -7.78 -5.14
C THR A 280 25.66 -8.01 -6.51
N ILE A 281 24.60 -7.30 -6.84
CA ILE A 281 24.08 -7.22 -8.21
C ILE A 281 24.10 -5.78 -8.67
N ARG A 282 24.03 -5.59 -9.98
CA ARG A 282 23.75 -4.30 -10.57
C ARG A 282 22.41 -4.35 -11.26
N VAL A 283 21.39 -3.78 -10.65
CA VAL A 283 20.11 -3.60 -11.33
C VAL A 283 20.30 -2.55 -12.41
N GLN A 284 19.98 -2.91 -13.65
CA GLN A 284 19.98 -1.99 -14.76
C GLN A 284 18.95 -0.90 -14.49
N ALA A 285 19.29 0.32 -14.86
CA ALA A 285 18.25 1.28 -15.18
C ALA A 285 17.34 0.61 -16.20
N ALA A 286 16.02 0.59 -15.92
CA ALA A 286 15.03 0.12 -16.88
C ALA A 286 15.41 0.70 -18.24
N MET A 287 15.71 -0.17 -19.21
CA MET A 287 16.24 0.31 -20.49
C MET A 287 15.18 1.14 -21.20
N SER A 288 15.34 2.46 -21.16
CA SER A 288 14.82 3.32 -22.21
C SER A 288 15.77 3.22 -23.41
N HIS A 289 15.26 2.70 -24.52
CA HIS A 289 15.99 2.82 -25.79
C HIS A 289 15.91 4.27 -26.27
N ASP A 290 16.96 5.07 -26.05
CA ASP A 290 17.44 5.98 -27.10
C ASP A 290 18.93 6.36 -26.95
N HIS A 291 19.53 6.61 -28.11
CA HIS A 291 20.92 6.99 -28.37
C HIS A 291 21.30 8.35 -27.78
N SER A 292 21.93 8.40 -26.61
CA SER A 292 23.08 9.28 -26.31
C SER A 292 23.43 9.20 -24.83
N GLY A 293 24.68 8.83 -24.53
CA GLY A 293 25.12 8.62 -23.16
C GLY A 293 25.16 9.88 -22.32
N ALA A 294 24.47 9.86 -21.16
CA ALA A 294 24.91 10.47 -19.91
C ALA A 294 24.05 9.92 -18.75
N MET A 295 24.72 9.44 -17.69
CA MET A 295 24.10 8.88 -16.48
C MET A 295 23.78 9.99 -15.47
N SER A 296 22.57 10.00 -14.91
CA SER A 296 22.19 10.80 -13.74
C SER A 296 21.06 10.09 -12.99
N GLY A 297 21.36 9.58 -11.78
CA GLY A 297 20.40 8.86 -10.93
C GLY A 297 19.60 9.78 -10.01
N ALA A 298 18.41 9.34 -9.60
CA ALA A 298 17.53 9.99 -8.64
C ALA A 298 17.02 8.99 -7.58
N LEU A 299 16.84 9.48 -6.35
CA LEU A 299 16.47 8.78 -5.11
C LEU A 299 14.92 8.82 -4.86
N PRO A 300 14.34 8.02 -3.92
CA PRO A 300 12.91 7.61 -3.94
C PRO A 300 11.90 8.42 -3.07
N VAL A 301 10.60 8.07 -3.18
CA VAL A 301 9.36 8.72 -2.64
C VAL A 301 8.90 8.17 -1.25
N GLN A 302 8.58 9.01 -0.24
CA GLN A 302 7.77 8.65 0.97
C GLN A 302 6.26 8.92 0.79
N MET A 303 5.46 8.27 1.64
CA MET A 303 4.00 8.35 1.73
C MET A 303 3.53 9.62 2.47
N GLN A 304 2.30 10.08 2.21
CA GLN A 304 1.78 11.32 2.82
C GLN A 304 1.06 11.03 4.14
N GLU A 305 1.53 11.67 5.21
CA GLU A 305 1.05 11.48 6.57
C GLU A 305 -0.06 12.47 6.94
N THR A 306 -1.04 12.00 7.71
CA THR A 306 -2.03 12.80 8.43
C THR A 306 -1.54 13.05 9.85
N ILE A 307 -1.35 14.31 10.22
CA ILE A 307 -1.02 14.70 11.59
C ILE A 307 -2.28 14.54 12.46
N LEU A 308 -2.22 13.63 13.42
CA LEU A 308 -3.23 13.39 14.45
C LEU A 308 -3.09 14.37 15.61
N GLY A 309 -1.87 14.81 15.91
CA GLY A 309 -1.62 15.80 16.96
C GLY A 309 -0.15 16.17 17.10
N GLN A 310 0.11 17.31 17.74
CA GLN A 310 1.45 17.80 18.04
C GLN A 310 1.54 18.31 19.48
N ALA A 311 2.69 18.09 20.12
CA ALA A 311 2.97 18.58 21.46
C ALA A 311 4.45 18.91 21.64
N GLU A 312 4.74 19.80 22.60
CA GLU A 312 6.10 20.04 23.08
C GLU A 312 6.18 19.71 24.57
N VAL A 313 7.06 18.80 24.95
CA VAL A 313 7.23 18.33 26.34
C VAL A 313 8.71 18.34 26.70
N ASN A 314 9.10 19.10 27.72
CA ASN A 314 10.48 19.18 28.21
C ASN A 314 11.52 19.53 27.13
N GLY A 315 11.12 20.30 26.11
CA GLY A 315 11.98 20.68 24.98
C GLY A 315 12.02 19.65 23.84
N TYR A 316 11.26 18.55 23.93
CA TYR A 316 11.07 17.60 22.85
C TYR A 316 9.77 17.91 22.11
N ARG A 317 9.78 17.77 20.78
CA ARG A 317 8.60 17.87 19.92
C ARG A 317 8.13 16.46 19.57
N LEU A 318 6.84 16.22 19.81
CA LEU A 318 6.13 14.99 19.48
C LEU A 318 5.11 15.33 18.41
N GLU A 319 5.13 14.61 17.30
CA GLU A 319 4.13 14.69 16.24
C GLU A 319 3.59 13.29 15.99
N LEU A 320 2.30 13.11 16.27
CA LEU A 320 1.60 11.84 16.10
C LEU A 320 0.98 11.83 14.70
N VAL A 321 1.27 10.81 13.90
CA VAL A 321 0.85 10.73 12.50
C VAL A 321 0.28 9.36 12.13
N SER A 322 -0.53 9.33 11.08
CA SER A 322 -1.07 8.11 10.46
C SER A 322 -1.16 8.29 8.95
N HIS A 323 -1.10 7.21 8.17
CA HIS A 323 -1.28 7.28 6.72
C HIS A 323 -2.76 7.40 6.28
N ALA A 324 -3.71 7.23 7.19
CA ALA A 324 -5.14 7.33 6.91
C ALA A 324 -5.94 7.83 8.13
N PRO A 325 -7.17 8.35 7.93
CA PRO A 325 -8.08 8.64 9.03
C PRO A 325 -8.33 7.41 9.91
N LEU A 326 -8.39 7.62 11.22
CA LEU A 326 -8.55 6.52 12.17
C LEU A 326 -9.94 5.89 12.07
N HIS A 327 -9.99 4.56 12.18
CA HIS A 327 -11.21 3.78 12.15
C HIS A 327 -11.26 2.70 13.23
N THR A 328 -12.43 2.12 13.49
CA THR A 328 -12.53 0.96 14.37
C THR A 328 -11.80 -0.24 13.75
N GLY A 329 -10.91 -0.86 14.52
CA GLY A 329 -9.99 -1.89 14.05
C GLY A 329 -8.54 -1.45 14.21
N TYR A 330 -7.67 -2.00 13.38
CA TYR A 330 -6.23 -1.81 13.44
C TYR A 330 -5.83 -0.51 12.74
N ASN A 331 -5.04 0.34 13.40
CA ASN A 331 -4.56 1.60 12.85
C ASN A 331 -3.07 1.76 13.15
N VAL A 332 -2.27 1.93 12.11
CA VAL A 332 -0.87 2.36 12.23
C VAL A 332 -0.85 3.80 12.73
N ILE A 333 -0.14 4.03 13.84
CA ILE A 333 0.04 5.35 14.43
C ILE A 333 1.53 5.52 14.73
N MET A 334 2.18 6.41 13.99
CA MET A 334 3.61 6.68 14.15
C MET A 334 3.82 7.92 15.03
N LEU A 335 4.94 7.94 15.73
CA LEU A 335 5.41 9.10 16.49
C LEU A 335 6.70 9.61 15.85
N HIS A 336 6.67 10.86 15.43
CA HIS A 336 7.87 11.64 15.12
C HIS A 336 8.34 12.37 16.39
N LEU A 337 9.52 11.99 16.87
CA LEU A 337 10.16 12.56 18.05
C LEU A 337 11.43 13.32 17.66
N SER A 338 11.46 14.61 17.98
CA SER A 338 12.63 15.47 17.78
C SER A 338 12.96 16.31 19.01
N ASP A 339 14.21 16.75 19.12
CA ASP A 339 14.67 17.65 20.18
C ASP A 339 14.30 19.12 19.90
N ALA A 340 14.70 20.03 20.80
CA ALA A 340 14.42 21.46 20.67
C ALA A 340 15.07 22.11 19.44
N ALA A 341 16.12 21.50 18.89
CA ALA A 341 16.80 21.94 17.68
C ALA A 341 16.20 21.32 16.41
N GLY A 342 15.23 20.42 16.55
CA GLY A 342 14.61 19.69 15.45
C GLY A 342 15.39 18.46 14.99
N ALA A 343 16.41 18.02 15.74
CA ALA A 343 17.12 16.79 15.44
C ALA A 343 16.30 15.56 15.89
N PRO A 344 16.29 14.46 15.13
CA PRO A 344 15.58 13.25 15.52
C PRO A 344 16.15 12.65 16.81
N VAL A 345 15.27 12.15 17.66
CA VAL A 345 15.65 11.46 18.90
C VAL A 345 15.49 9.96 18.69
N ASN A 346 16.61 9.26 18.60
CA ASN A 346 16.67 7.82 18.36
C ASN A 346 16.70 7.04 19.68
N ASP A 347 16.35 5.75 19.62
CA ASP A 347 16.43 4.78 20.72
C ASP A 347 15.68 5.19 22.00
N ALA A 348 14.69 6.07 21.89
CA ALA A 348 13.83 6.45 23.00
C ALA A 348 12.85 5.30 23.31
N GLU A 349 12.57 5.10 24.59
CA GLU A 349 11.51 4.19 25.02
C GLU A 349 10.18 4.94 24.87
N ILE A 350 9.32 4.48 23.97
CA ILE A 350 7.99 5.06 23.72
C ILE A 350 6.92 4.12 24.25
N THR A 351 5.90 4.68 24.89
CA THR A 351 4.72 3.92 25.33
C THR A 351 3.45 4.63 24.93
N TYR A 352 2.59 3.90 24.24
CA TYR A 352 1.22 4.25 23.92
C TYR A 352 0.27 3.65 24.94
N GLN A 353 -0.63 4.48 25.46
CA GLN A 353 -1.72 4.06 26.35
C GLN A 353 -3.05 4.67 25.89
N PRO A 354 -3.79 3.96 25.02
CA PRO A 354 -5.08 4.42 24.54
C PRO A 354 -6.14 4.27 25.62
N SER A 355 -7.00 5.29 25.76
CA SER A 355 -8.13 5.27 26.69
C SER A 355 -9.32 6.02 26.11
N MET A 356 -10.51 5.66 26.56
CA MET A 356 -11.75 6.33 26.20
C MET A 356 -12.61 6.43 27.45
N LYS A 357 -13.09 7.63 27.75
CA LYS A 357 -14.07 7.82 28.80
C LYS A 357 -15.46 7.87 28.20
N MET A 358 -16.25 6.87 28.52
CA MET A 358 -17.62 6.80 28.03
C MET A 358 -18.50 7.88 28.68
N VAL A 359 -19.54 8.31 27.98
CA VAL A 359 -20.51 9.30 28.49
C VAL A 359 -21.20 8.82 29.78
N ASP A 360 -21.37 7.50 29.94
CA ASP A 360 -21.91 6.88 31.15
C ASP A 360 -20.93 6.81 32.33
N GLY A 361 -19.68 7.25 32.11
CA GLY A 361 -18.61 7.30 33.11
C GLY A 361 -17.75 6.05 33.20
N MET A 362 -17.96 5.02 32.38
CA MET A 362 -17.06 3.86 32.30
C MET A 362 -15.82 4.16 31.46
N ASP A 363 -14.65 3.70 31.93
CA ASP A 363 -13.40 3.81 31.18
C ASP A 363 -13.17 2.56 30.32
N HIS A 364 -12.71 2.79 29.09
CA HIS A 364 -12.36 1.78 28.11
C HIS A 364 -10.91 1.97 27.65
N ALA A 365 -10.30 0.90 27.16
CA ALA A 365 -8.99 0.91 26.54
C ALA A 365 -9.01 0.10 25.24
N ALA A 366 -7.91 0.17 24.51
CA ALA A 366 -7.71 -0.51 23.24
C ALA A 366 -6.45 -1.37 23.27
N GLY A 367 -6.38 -2.33 22.34
CA GLY A 367 -5.13 -3.04 22.07
C GLY A 367 -4.08 -2.08 21.52
N VAL A 368 -2.81 -2.39 21.79
CA VAL A 368 -1.69 -1.56 21.35
C VAL A 368 -0.51 -2.44 20.98
N GLU A 369 0.10 -2.14 19.84
CA GLU A 369 1.47 -2.53 19.55
C GLU A 369 2.37 -1.34 19.87
N GLN A 370 3.25 -1.55 20.86
CA GLN A 370 4.07 -0.47 21.38
C GLN A 370 5.05 0.02 20.32
N PRO A 371 5.24 1.35 20.18
CA PRO A 371 6.05 1.87 19.09
C PRO A 371 7.50 1.42 19.17
N GLN A 372 8.04 0.98 18.04
CA GLN A 372 9.46 0.68 17.86
C GLN A 372 10.06 1.65 16.85
N MET A 373 11.33 2.02 17.05
CA MET A 373 12.00 2.91 16.10
C MET A 373 12.17 2.20 14.76
N GLU A 374 11.56 2.75 13.72
CA GLU A 374 11.67 2.25 12.34
C GLU A 374 12.70 3.07 11.55
N MET A 375 12.65 4.39 11.73
CA MET A 375 13.59 5.35 11.14
C MET A 375 14.06 6.34 12.20
N ALA A 376 15.06 7.16 11.87
CA ALA A 376 15.60 8.13 12.82
C ALA A 376 14.50 9.08 13.33
N GLY A 377 14.23 9.04 14.64
CA GLY A 377 13.18 9.82 15.29
C GLY A 377 11.75 9.39 14.94
N MET A 378 11.55 8.33 14.16
CA MET A 378 10.23 7.83 13.76
C MET A 378 9.98 6.47 14.40
N TYR A 379 8.92 6.41 15.21
CA TYR A 379 8.54 5.21 15.95
C TYR A 379 7.21 4.70 15.41
N HIS A 380 7.23 3.48 14.89
CA HIS A 380 6.09 2.81 14.30
C HIS A 380 5.40 1.94 15.34
N GLY A 381 4.11 2.19 15.57
CA GLY A 381 3.26 1.38 16.43
C GLY A 381 1.84 1.33 15.88
N ALA A 382 0.95 0.65 16.60
CA ALA A 382 -0.45 0.54 16.20
C ALA A 382 -1.40 0.58 17.39
N VAL A 383 -2.61 1.07 17.15
CA VAL A 383 -3.71 1.05 18.11
C VAL A 383 -4.92 0.35 17.50
N ILE A 384 -5.48 -0.61 18.24
CA ILE A 384 -6.58 -1.45 17.78
C ILE A 384 -7.87 -1.04 18.48
N PHE A 385 -8.57 -0.05 17.93
CA PHE A 385 -9.76 0.54 18.55
C PHE A 385 -10.98 -0.39 18.46
N PRO A 386 -11.55 -0.86 19.60
CA PRO A 386 -12.67 -1.79 19.58
C PRO A 386 -14.02 -1.14 19.25
N MET A 387 -14.10 0.20 19.25
CA MET A 387 -15.33 0.97 19.04
C MET A 387 -15.03 2.42 18.62
N PRO A 388 -15.97 3.09 17.92
CA PRO A 388 -15.72 4.43 17.37
C PRO A 388 -15.90 5.52 18.44
N SER A 389 -15.42 6.72 18.14
CA SER A 389 -15.82 7.94 18.84
C SER A 389 -17.27 8.31 18.48
N GLY A 390 -17.94 9.08 19.34
CA GLY A 390 -19.27 9.59 19.04
C GLY A 390 -19.93 10.35 20.19
N PRO A 391 -20.98 11.15 19.92
CA PRO A 391 -21.61 12.01 20.93
C PRO A 391 -22.22 11.23 22.11
N ASP A 392 -22.64 9.98 21.89
CA ASP A 392 -23.21 9.10 22.92
C ASP A 392 -22.18 8.10 23.48
N LEU A 393 -20.99 8.03 22.88
CA LEU A 393 -19.93 7.09 23.26
C LEU A 393 -18.79 7.80 23.98
N GLY A 394 -18.37 9.00 23.56
CA GLY A 394 -17.16 9.69 24.00
C GLY A 394 -16.14 9.80 22.86
N SER A 395 -14.95 10.33 23.15
CA SER A 395 -13.81 10.37 22.24
C SER A 395 -12.65 9.56 22.81
N TRP A 396 -11.80 9.03 21.94
CA TRP A 396 -10.56 8.37 22.34
C TRP A 396 -9.50 9.41 22.68
N SER A 397 -8.61 9.07 23.60
CA SER A 397 -7.39 9.81 23.89
C SER A 397 -6.22 8.82 23.92
N LEU A 398 -5.07 9.23 23.40
CA LEU A 398 -3.83 8.46 23.45
C LEU A 398 -2.82 9.19 24.32
N ALA A 399 -2.54 8.62 25.50
CA ALA A 399 -1.39 9.04 26.29
C ALA A 399 -0.12 8.47 25.63
N VAL A 400 0.84 9.35 25.36
CA VAL A 400 2.13 9.03 24.77
C VAL A 400 3.21 9.44 25.76
N ALA A 401 3.86 8.44 26.35
CA ALA A 401 5.01 8.64 27.22
C ALA A 401 6.29 8.34 26.44
N PHE A 402 7.36 9.09 26.74
CA PHE A 402 8.68 8.83 26.22
C PHE A 402 9.75 8.97 27.31
N ALA A 403 10.81 8.17 27.19
CA ALA A 403 12.06 8.35 27.93
C ALA A 403 13.22 8.41 26.93
N ASP A 404 14.10 9.40 27.09
CA ASP A 404 15.31 9.47 26.27
C ASP A 404 16.22 8.25 26.54
N PRO A 405 17.14 7.90 25.61
CA PRO A 405 17.98 6.70 25.75
C PRO A 405 18.84 6.71 27.02
N ALA A 406 19.21 7.91 27.50
CA ALA A 406 19.96 8.08 28.74
C ALA A 406 19.10 7.88 30.01
N GLY A 407 17.77 7.82 29.87
CA GLY A 407 16.79 7.71 30.94
C GLY A 407 16.72 8.94 31.85
N VAL A 408 17.26 10.08 31.41
CA VAL A 408 17.40 11.33 32.15
C VAL A 408 16.19 12.24 31.91
N ALA A 409 15.71 12.32 30.68
CA ALA A 409 14.53 13.09 30.31
C ALA A 409 13.34 12.15 30.10
N ARG A 410 12.23 12.45 30.78
CA ARG A 410 10.94 11.77 30.61
C ARG A 410 9.86 12.80 30.33
N GLY A 411 8.90 12.44 29.49
CA GLY A 411 7.74 13.28 29.21
C GLY A 411 6.53 12.43 28.89
N GLU A 412 5.36 13.02 29.09
CA GLU A 412 4.08 12.44 28.72
C GLU A 412 3.19 13.56 28.17
N THR A 413 2.41 13.23 27.15
CA THR A 413 1.36 14.08 26.60
C THR A 413 0.15 13.23 26.22
N ILE A 414 -1.01 13.86 26.08
CA ILE A 414 -2.24 13.20 25.67
C ILE A 414 -2.72 13.85 24.37
N PHE A 415 -3.03 13.02 23.37
CA PHE A 415 -3.65 13.43 22.11
C PHE A 415 -5.11 12.97 22.10
N ASP A 416 -6.02 13.87 21.74
CA ASP A 416 -7.42 13.50 21.49
C ASP A 416 -7.56 12.95 20.08
N LEU A 417 -8.22 11.78 19.96
CA LEU A 417 -8.34 11.01 18.73
C LEU A 417 -9.82 10.82 18.36
N GLU A 418 -10.13 11.13 17.11
CA GLU A 418 -11.44 10.86 16.51
C GLU A 418 -11.36 9.59 15.66
N VAL A 419 -12.15 8.58 16.05
CA VAL A 419 -12.14 7.24 15.43
C VAL A 419 -13.48 7.00 14.74
N SER A 420 -13.45 6.80 13.43
CA SER A 420 -14.65 6.56 12.63
C SER A 420 -15.11 5.09 12.69
N PRO A 421 -16.42 4.80 12.57
CA PRO A 421 -16.90 3.42 12.46
C PRO A 421 -16.46 2.77 11.15
N ALA A 422 -16.00 1.53 11.23
CA ALA A 422 -15.70 0.66 10.09
C ALA A 422 -16.12 -0.80 10.36
N LYS A 423 -16.27 -1.59 9.30
CA LYS A 423 -16.58 -3.03 9.36
C LYS A 423 -15.36 -3.91 9.10
N LEU A 424 -14.22 -3.45 9.61
CA LEU A 424 -12.90 -4.09 9.46
C LEU A 424 -12.40 -4.71 10.76
N SER A 425 -13.26 -4.83 11.77
CA SER A 425 -12.96 -5.49 13.03
C SER A 425 -14.20 -6.08 13.68
N GLY A 426 -14.01 -7.02 14.59
CA GLY A 426 -15.08 -7.63 15.36
C GLY A 426 -14.58 -8.55 16.46
N SER A 427 -15.50 -9.08 17.27
CA SER A 427 -15.18 -10.02 18.33
C SER A 427 -16.26 -11.07 18.53
N PHE A 428 -15.87 -12.20 19.13
CA PHE A 428 -16.77 -13.24 19.58
C PHE A 428 -16.37 -13.74 20.98
N LEU A 429 -17.31 -14.44 21.64
CA LEU A 429 -17.03 -15.15 22.88
C LEU A 429 -16.83 -16.63 22.57
N THR A 430 -15.74 -17.18 23.06
CA THR A 430 -15.49 -18.62 23.05
C THR A 430 -16.40 -19.33 24.06
N ALA A 431 -16.45 -20.67 23.99
CA ALA A 431 -17.21 -21.49 24.95
C ALA A 431 -16.76 -21.28 26.41
N ASP A 432 -15.47 -21.03 26.63
CA ASP A 432 -14.85 -20.74 27.92
C ASP A 432 -14.86 -19.24 28.30
N GLN A 433 -15.66 -18.42 27.60
CA GLN A 433 -15.89 -17.00 27.88
C GLN A 433 -14.67 -16.08 27.64
N ARG A 434 -13.66 -16.53 26.89
CA ARG A 434 -12.60 -15.66 26.36
C ARG A 434 -13.19 -14.78 25.26
N ARG A 435 -12.77 -13.53 25.20
CA ARG A 435 -13.20 -12.59 24.15
C ARG A 435 -12.06 -12.39 23.17
N ILE A 436 -12.20 -13.02 22.00
CA ILE A 436 -11.25 -12.89 20.91
C ILE A 436 -11.70 -11.74 20.00
N PHE A 437 -10.75 -10.89 19.64
CA PHE A 437 -10.93 -9.76 18.74
C PHE A 437 -10.07 -9.98 17.50
N LEU A 438 -10.65 -9.77 16.32
CA LEU A 438 -9.96 -9.81 15.03
C LEU A 438 -10.12 -8.46 14.34
N ALA A 439 -9.05 -7.96 13.75
CA ALA A 439 -9.05 -6.75 12.93
C ALA A 439 -8.29 -6.98 11.64
N VAL A 440 -8.77 -6.42 10.53
CA VAL A 440 -8.00 -6.36 9.28
C VAL A 440 -6.90 -5.32 9.44
N VAL A 441 -5.67 -5.71 9.11
CA VAL A 441 -4.52 -4.80 8.98
C VAL A 441 -4.47 -4.26 7.55
N GLU A 442 -4.51 -5.15 6.56
CA GLU A 442 -4.69 -4.84 5.16
C GLU A 442 -5.52 -5.94 4.45
N PRO A 443 -6.26 -5.61 3.39
CA PRO A 443 -6.45 -4.29 2.81
C PRO A 443 -7.61 -3.55 3.50
N ILE A 444 -7.44 -2.24 3.70
CA ILE A 444 -8.49 -1.35 4.21
C ILE A 444 -9.44 -0.94 3.08
N ALA A 445 -8.91 -0.64 1.89
CA ALA A 445 -9.64 -0.28 0.68
C ALA A 445 -9.19 -1.14 -0.52
N PRO A 446 -9.58 -2.43 -0.55
CA PRO A 446 -9.13 -3.34 -1.60
C PRO A 446 -9.69 -3.01 -2.99
N PRO A 447 -8.87 -3.17 -4.05
CA PRO A 447 -9.38 -3.20 -5.42
C PRO A 447 -10.01 -4.57 -5.76
N VAL A 448 -10.60 -4.64 -6.96
CA VAL A 448 -10.85 -5.91 -7.65
C VAL A 448 -9.52 -6.57 -7.98
N GLY A 449 -9.40 -7.86 -7.74
CA GLY A 449 -8.17 -8.62 -7.93
C GLY A 449 -7.78 -9.41 -6.69
N ALA A 450 -6.60 -10.03 -6.76
CA ALA A 450 -5.98 -10.73 -5.65
C ALA A 450 -4.93 -9.84 -4.99
N GLN A 451 -4.94 -9.79 -3.66
CA GLN A 451 -4.05 -8.97 -2.85
C GLN A 451 -3.78 -9.61 -1.48
N PRO A 452 -2.75 -9.14 -0.77
CA PRO A 452 -2.54 -9.49 0.64
C PRO A 452 -3.81 -9.31 1.46
N PHE A 453 -4.02 -10.22 2.41
CA PHE A 453 -5.07 -10.13 3.41
C PHE A 453 -4.48 -10.48 4.77
N GLU A 454 -4.23 -9.46 5.57
CA GLU A 454 -3.63 -9.57 6.88
C GLU A 454 -4.67 -9.29 7.97
N VAL A 455 -4.68 -10.17 8.97
CA VAL A 455 -5.57 -10.09 10.14
C VAL A 455 -4.73 -10.07 11.40
N PHE A 456 -4.98 -9.10 12.26
CA PHE A 456 -4.47 -9.05 13.62
C PHE A 456 -5.45 -9.73 14.58
N ALA A 457 -4.93 -10.57 15.48
CA ALA A 457 -5.71 -11.26 16.50
C ALA A 457 -5.21 -10.96 17.91
N MET A 458 -6.13 -10.63 18.80
CA MET A 458 -5.85 -10.39 20.22
C MET A 458 -6.98 -10.90 21.12
N GLU A 459 -6.67 -11.12 22.39
CA GLU A 459 -7.66 -11.45 23.41
C GLU A 459 -7.86 -10.30 24.37
N ARG A 460 -9.11 -9.96 24.67
CA ARG A 460 -9.42 -9.06 25.79
C ARG A 460 -9.46 -9.86 27.09
N MET A 461 -8.34 -9.91 27.81
CA MET A 461 -8.25 -10.57 29.11
C MET A 461 -8.80 -9.68 30.25
N ALA A 462 -8.54 -8.38 30.19
CA ALA A 462 -9.02 -7.40 31.16
C ALA A 462 -9.40 -6.08 30.49
N ALA A 463 -9.70 -5.04 31.28
CA ALA A 463 -9.96 -3.70 30.73
C ALA A 463 -8.74 -3.15 29.97
N MET A 464 -7.54 -3.36 30.51
CA MET A 464 -6.26 -2.82 30.00
C MET A 464 -5.30 -3.89 29.44
N GLU A 465 -5.70 -5.16 29.43
CA GLU A 465 -4.82 -6.28 29.05
C GLU A 465 -5.37 -6.96 27.79
N TRP A 466 -4.62 -6.79 26.71
CA TRP A 466 -5.01 -7.18 25.35
C TRP A 466 -3.87 -7.89 24.62
N PRO A 467 -3.40 -9.07 25.09
CA PRO A 467 -2.30 -9.77 24.45
C PRO A 467 -2.67 -10.21 23.02
N ALA A 468 -1.66 -10.16 22.16
CA ALA A 468 -1.69 -10.79 20.84
C ALA A 468 -1.90 -12.30 20.96
N LEU A 469 -2.61 -12.89 20.00
CA LEU A 469 -2.84 -14.33 19.92
C LEU A 469 -2.00 -14.95 18.82
N GLU A 470 -1.24 -15.99 19.13
CA GLU A 470 -0.22 -16.57 18.23
C GLU A 470 -0.54 -18.00 17.77
N ASP A 471 -1.61 -18.58 18.30
CA ASP A 471 -1.93 -20.01 18.18
C ASP A 471 -3.28 -20.27 17.49
N LEU A 472 -3.79 -19.30 16.74
CA LEU A 472 -5.01 -19.45 15.96
C LEU A 472 -4.74 -20.07 14.59
N LYS A 473 -5.69 -20.85 14.12
CA LYS A 473 -5.84 -21.21 12.71
C LYS A 473 -7.00 -20.41 12.14
N LEU A 474 -6.70 -19.51 11.21
CA LEU A 474 -7.68 -18.67 10.54
C LEU A 474 -8.05 -19.26 9.18
N THR A 475 -9.33 -19.23 8.85
CA THR A 475 -9.83 -19.54 7.50
C THR A 475 -10.72 -18.43 7.02
N ILE A 476 -10.70 -18.16 5.72
CA ILE A 476 -11.41 -17.04 5.10
C ILE A 476 -12.42 -17.54 4.08
N LYS A 477 -13.57 -16.86 4.04
CA LYS A 477 -14.62 -17.08 3.06
C LYS A 477 -15.15 -15.73 2.56
N PRO A 478 -14.65 -15.23 1.42
CA PRO A 478 -15.29 -14.12 0.72
C PRO A 478 -16.63 -14.53 0.11
N TRP A 479 -17.61 -13.65 0.19
CA TRP A 479 -18.95 -13.85 -0.34
C TRP A 479 -19.54 -12.53 -0.82
N MET A 480 -20.26 -12.53 -1.94
CA MET A 480 -21.16 -11.45 -2.37
C MET A 480 -22.60 -11.84 -2.01
N PRO A 481 -23.18 -11.32 -0.92
CA PRO A 481 -24.54 -11.68 -0.53
C PRO A 481 -25.60 -11.30 -1.58
N THR A 482 -25.35 -10.23 -2.34
CA THR A 482 -26.27 -9.71 -3.37
C THR A 482 -26.38 -10.64 -4.59
N MET A 483 -25.37 -11.46 -4.84
CA MET A 483 -25.28 -12.34 -6.01
C MET A 483 -25.04 -13.81 -5.65
N ASP A 484 -25.07 -14.13 -4.34
CA ASP A 484 -24.94 -15.49 -3.79
C ASP A 484 -23.75 -16.30 -4.35
N HIS A 485 -22.58 -15.67 -4.42
CA HIS A 485 -21.35 -16.33 -4.87
C HIS A 485 -20.13 -15.88 -4.07
N GLY A 486 -19.09 -16.70 -4.03
CA GLY A 486 -17.78 -16.38 -3.47
C GLY A 486 -16.73 -16.20 -4.57
N SER A 487 -15.50 -15.92 -4.17
CA SER A 487 -14.37 -15.81 -5.09
C SER A 487 -13.41 -17.00 -5.01
N PRO A 488 -12.71 -17.34 -6.12
CA PRO A 488 -11.65 -18.33 -6.13
C PRO A 488 -10.28 -17.72 -5.76
N ASN A 489 -9.25 -18.54 -5.64
CA ASN A 489 -7.84 -18.14 -5.47
C ASN A 489 -7.53 -17.35 -4.19
N ASN A 490 -8.22 -17.70 -3.10
CA ASN A 490 -7.95 -17.17 -1.76
C ASN A 490 -6.94 -18.07 -1.04
N ILE A 491 -6.07 -17.47 -0.23
CA ILE A 491 -5.10 -18.17 0.63
C ILE A 491 -5.44 -17.81 2.08
N HIS A 492 -5.67 -18.81 2.91
CA HIS A 492 -5.99 -18.60 4.32
C HIS A 492 -4.83 -17.95 5.08
N PRO A 493 -5.10 -16.97 5.98
CA PRO A 493 -4.06 -16.35 6.76
C PRO A 493 -3.30 -17.33 7.65
N ILE A 494 -1.97 -17.24 7.62
CA ILE A 494 -1.05 -18.00 8.46
C ILE A 494 -0.32 -17.05 9.41
N PHE A 495 -0.03 -17.51 10.62
CA PHE A 495 0.65 -16.70 11.64
C PHE A 495 2.02 -16.22 11.15
N THR A 496 2.31 -14.93 11.34
CA THR A 496 3.58 -14.28 10.96
C THR A 496 4.35 -13.69 12.15
N GLY A 497 3.73 -13.59 13.33
CA GLY A 497 4.36 -13.03 14.54
C GLY A 497 3.50 -11.98 15.22
N GLY A 498 3.61 -11.80 16.54
CA GLY A 498 3.01 -10.65 17.24
C GLY A 498 1.49 -10.51 17.14
N GLY A 499 0.77 -11.59 16.83
CA GLY A 499 -0.68 -11.57 16.57
C GLY A 499 -1.09 -11.34 15.12
N HIS A 500 -0.13 -11.20 14.21
CA HIS A 500 -0.37 -11.03 12.78
C HIS A 500 -0.53 -12.36 12.06
N TYR A 501 -1.47 -12.39 11.10
CA TYR A 501 -1.75 -13.51 10.24
C TYR A 501 -1.91 -13.03 8.80
N LEU A 502 -1.04 -13.48 7.90
CA LEU A 502 -1.00 -13.03 6.51
C LEU A 502 -1.51 -14.12 5.55
N GLY A 503 -2.40 -13.73 4.66
CA GLY A 503 -2.94 -14.56 3.59
C GLY A 503 -3.18 -13.75 2.31
N GLN A 504 -4.12 -14.23 1.49
CA GLN A 504 -4.51 -13.56 0.25
C GLN A 504 -6.03 -13.60 0.09
N ILE A 505 -6.63 -12.47 -0.22
CA ILE A 505 -8.03 -12.36 -0.61
C ILE A 505 -8.11 -11.95 -2.08
N ASN A 506 -9.08 -12.51 -2.80
CA ASN A 506 -9.37 -12.14 -4.17
C ASN A 506 -10.83 -11.66 -4.26
N PHE A 507 -11.06 -10.45 -4.75
CA PHE A 507 -12.40 -9.97 -5.09
C PHE A 507 -12.54 -9.95 -6.61
N THR A 508 -13.46 -10.75 -7.16
CA THR A 508 -13.54 -10.96 -8.61
C THR A 508 -14.30 -9.88 -9.37
N MET A 509 -15.01 -9.01 -8.65
CA MET A 509 -15.80 -7.93 -9.24
C MET A 509 -16.14 -6.85 -8.21
N PRO A 510 -16.51 -5.64 -8.66
CA PRO A 510 -17.02 -4.58 -7.80
C PRO A 510 -18.28 -4.97 -7.02
N GLY A 511 -18.56 -4.26 -5.95
CA GLY A 511 -19.79 -4.35 -5.18
C GLY A 511 -19.59 -4.71 -3.71
N TYR A 512 -20.70 -5.04 -3.04
CA TYR A 512 -20.68 -5.40 -1.64
C TYR A 512 -20.22 -6.84 -1.44
N TRP A 513 -19.14 -6.98 -0.67
CA TRP A 513 -18.56 -8.26 -0.27
C TRP A 513 -18.52 -8.37 1.25
N THR A 514 -18.65 -9.60 1.73
CA THR A 514 -18.30 -9.97 3.10
C THR A 514 -17.11 -10.92 3.07
N VAL A 515 -16.26 -10.84 4.10
CA VAL A 515 -15.20 -11.83 4.34
C VAL A 515 -15.44 -12.40 5.72
N THR A 516 -15.90 -13.65 5.77
CA THR A 516 -16.02 -14.38 7.04
C THR A 516 -14.66 -14.96 7.39
N VAL A 517 -14.15 -14.62 8.57
CA VAL A 517 -12.94 -15.19 9.13
C VAL A 517 -13.32 -16.10 10.30
N VAL A 518 -13.07 -17.40 10.14
CA VAL A 518 -13.32 -18.40 11.19
C VAL A 518 -12.01 -18.68 11.90
N ALA A 519 -12.00 -18.47 13.22
CA ALA A 519 -10.88 -18.79 14.08
C ALA A 519 -11.07 -20.14 14.76
N SER A 520 -10.02 -20.94 14.76
CA SER A 520 -9.99 -22.26 15.39
C SER A 520 -8.68 -22.49 16.14
N GLN A 521 -8.71 -23.36 17.13
CA GLN A 521 -7.55 -23.79 17.91
C GLN A 521 -7.68 -25.29 18.18
N ASP A 522 -6.63 -26.07 17.94
CA ASP A 522 -6.65 -27.54 18.00
C ASP A 522 -7.81 -28.16 17.20
N ASP A 523 -8.07 -27.62 16.00
CA ASP A 523 -9.19 -27.95 15.10
C ASP A 523 -10.61 -27.73 15.68
N ASN A 524 -10.74 -27.11 16.86
CA ASN A 524 -12.01 -26.66 17.40
C ASN A 524 -12.31 -25.24 16.94
N VAL A 525 -13.47 -25.03 16.33
CA VAL A 525 -13.94 -23.69 15.98
C VAL A 525 -14.24 -22.91 17.26
N LEU A 526 -13.54 -21.79 17.44
CA LEU A 526 -13.73 -20.88 18.57
C LEU A 526 -14.85 -19.86 18.28
N GLY A 527 -14.92 -19.40 17.04
CA GLY A 527 -15.92 -18.46 16.56
C GLY A 527 -15.54 -17.84 15.22
N GLU A 528 -16.31 -16.83 14.80
CA GLU A 528 -16.11 -16.15 13.53
C GLU A 528 -16.35 -14.64 13.65
N VAL A 529 -15.69 -13.88 12.77
CA VAL A 529 -15.94 -12.46 12.54
C VAL A 529 -16.25 -12.26 11.06
N VAL A 530 -17.18 -11.37 10.75
CA VAL A 530 -17.52 -11.00 9.38
C VAL A 530 -17.06 -9.57 9.15
N PHE A 531 -16.13 -9.40 8.20
CA PHE A 531 -15.73 -8.10 7.68
C PHE A 531 -16.57 -7.75 6.45
N GLU A 532 -16.75 -6.46 6.21
CA GLU A 532 -17.56 -5.96 5.09
C GLU A 532 -16.74 -4.99 4.25
N TYR A 533 -16.83 -5.17 2.92
CA TYR A 533 -16.17 -4.35 1.93
C TYR A 533 -17.18 -3.87 0.89
N ASN A 534 -17.01 -2.63 0.43
CA ASN A 534 -17.58 -2.18 -0.82
C ASN A 534 -16.42 -2.00 -1.80
N ILE A 535 -16.28 -2.97 -2.70
CA ILE A 535 -15.24 -2.95 -3.73
C ILE A 535 -15.71 -1.99 -4.83
N PRO A 536 -14.91 -0.97 -5.18
CA PRO A 536 -15.28 0.03 -6.17
C PRO A 536 -15.47 -0.56 -7.56
#